data_AF-A0A2U2MVR3-F1
#
_entry.id   AF-A0A2U2MVR3-F1
#
_cell.length_a   1.000
_cell.length_b   1.000
_cell.length_c   1.000
_cell.angle_alpha   90.00
_cell.angle_beta   90.00
_cell.angle_gamma   90.00
#
_symmetry.space_group_name_H-M   'P 1'
#
loop_
_entity.id
_entity.type
_entity.pdbx_description
1 polymer ?
#
loop_
_entity_poly.entity_id
_entity_poly.type
_entity_poly.pdbx_seq_one_letter_code
_entity_poly.pdbx_strand_id
1 'polypeptide(L)'
;MDVRQELARSQELEAERVRFLERTRSPGEAQAFARRTRGIYRRAVLNRSAPAAEPVYRLRLIGSYCYLRHYLNPGPENGSGSPPPAR
;
A
#
# COMPACT_ATOMS: atom_id res chain seq x y z
N MET A 1 -10.55 -13.83 15.26
CA MET A 1 -9.66 -12.87 14.58
C MET A 1 -10.51 -11.68 14.17
N ASP A 2 -10.16 -10.48 14.61
CA ASP A 2 -10.84 -9.26 14.16
C ASP A 2 -10.27 -8.83 12.81
N VAL A 3 -11.09 -8.95 11.77
CA VAL A 3 -10.71 -8.61 10.38
C VAL A 3 -10.35 -7.15 10.24
N ARG A 4 -11.08 -6.24 10.91
CA ARG A 4 -10.82 -4.79 10.81
C ARG A 4 -9.49 -4.45 11.47
N GLN A 5 -9.22 -5.04 12.63
CA GLN A 5 -7.95 -4.86 13.34
C GLN A 5 -6.77 -5.36 12.51
N GLU A 6 -6.88 -6.54 11.89
CA GLU A 6 -5.79 -7.10 11.07
C GLU A 6 -5.51 -6.25 9.81
N LEU A 7 -6.57 -5.76 9.16
CA LEU A 7 -6.43 -4.86 8.02
C LEU A 7 -5.79 -3.53 8.42
N ALA A 8 -6.20 -2.92 9.52
CA ALA A 8 -5.64 -1.67 10.02
C ALA A 8 -4.16 -1.84 10.38
N ARG A 9 -3.82 -2.88 11.15
CA ARG A 9 -2.43 -3.19 11.52
C ARG A 9 -1.53 -3.38 10.29
N SER A 10 -2.01 -4.08 9.26
CA SER A 10 -1.21 -4.28 8.05
C SER A 10 -1.01 -2.98 7.25
N GLN A 11 -2.01 -2.08 7.25
CA GLN A 11 -1.85 -0.76 6.64
C GLN A 11 -0.82 0.08 7.39
N GLU A 12 -0.83 0.07 8.73
CA GLU A 12 0.14 0.79 9.56
C GLU A 12 1.57 0.32 9.30
N LEU A 13 1.80 -0.99 9.27
CA LEU A 13 3.12 -1.57 8.98
C LEU A 13 3.63 -1.21 7.58
N GLU A 14 2.74 -1.23 6.58
CA GLU A 14 3.12 -0.84 5.22
C GLU A 14 3.41 0.67 5.14
N ALA A 15 2.68 1.49 5.91
CA ALA A 15 2.95 2.92 6.02
C ALA A 15 4.29 3.23 6.69
N GLU A 16 4.64 2.52 7.76
CA GLU A 16 5.95 2.62 8.39
C GLU A 16 7.08 2.27 7.42
N ARG A 17 6.89 1.21 6.63
CA ARG A 17 7.87 0.78 5.63
C ARG A 17 8.07 1.82 4.53
N VAL A 18 6.99 2.39 4.00
CA VAL A 18 7.07 3.47 3.01
C VAL A 18 7.77 4.70 3.59
N ARG A 19 7.37 5.17 4.79
CA ARG A 19 8.03 6.30 5.48
C ARG A 19 9.50 6.04 5.77
N PHE A 20 9.88 4.80 6.07
CA PHE A 20 11.27 4.42 6.25
C PHE A 20 12.07 4.57 4.94
N LEU A 21 11.52 4.11 3.82
CA LEU A 21 12.17 4.24 2.51
C LEU A 21 12.29 5.70 2.06
N GLU A 22 11.26 6.51 2.30
CA GLU A 22 11.30 7.96 2.00
C GLU A 22 12.42 8.66 2.76
N ARG A 23 12.62 8.32 4.05
CA ARG A 23 13.65 8.92 4.90
C ARG A 23 15.06 8.41 4.62
N THR A 24 15.23 7.13 4.31
CA THR A 24 16.56 6.49 4.22
C THR A 24 17.10 6.35 2.81
N ARG A 25 16.23 6.47 1.79
CA ARG A 25 16.59 6.36 0.38
C ARG A 25 16.14 7.64 -0.33
N SER A 26 14.94 7.62 -0.90
CA SER A 26 14.33 8.76 -1.56
C SER A 26 12.83 8.52 -1.76
N PRO A 27 12.03 9.58 -1.97
CA PRO A 27 10.63 9.44 -2.37
C PRO A 27 10.45 8.62 -3.65
N GLY A 28 11.37 8.74 -4.62
CA GLY A 28 11.33 7.96 -5.86
C GLY A 28 11.49 6.45 -5.63
N GLU A 29 12.41 6.05 -4.74
CA GLU A 29 12.61 4.66 -4.35
C GLU A 29 11.39 4.10 -3.59
N ALA A 30 10.78 4.90 -2.71
CA ALA A 30 9.55 4.52 -2.02
C ALA A 30 8.38 4.30 -3.00
N GLN A 31 8.23 5.16 -4.00
CA GLN A 31 7.24 4.97 -5.07
C GLN A 31 7.54 3.73 -5.94
N ALA A 32 8.81 3.50 -6.29
CA ALA A 32 9.22 2.33 -7.07
C ALA A 32 8.94 1.03 -6.30
N PHE A 33 9.25 1.01 -5.00
CA PHE A 33 8.88 -0.06 -4.09
C PHE A 33 7.35 -0.26 -4.08
N ALA A 34 6.57 0.79 -3.85
CA ALA A 34 5.12 0.70 -3.77
C ALA A 34 4.50 0.14 -5.07
N ARG A 35 4.98 0.57 -6.24
CA ARG A 35 4.50 0.05 -7.55
C ARG A 35 4.77 -1.44 -7.70
N ARG A 36 5.99 -1.90 -7.40
CA ARG A 36 6.39 -3.32 -7.50
C ARG A 36 5.61 -4.17 -6.49
N THR A 37 5.63 -3.77 -5.23
CA THR A 37 5.03 -4.52 -4.11
C THR A 37 3.52 -4.63 -4.25
N ARG A 38 2.82 -3.56 -4.66
CA ARG A 38 1.38 -3.59 -4.94
C ARG A 38 1.02 -4.66 -5.97
N GLY A 39 1.82 -4.79 -7.04
CA GLY A 39 1.62 -5.81 -8.07
C GLY A 39 1.77 -7.23 -7.54
N ILE A 40 2.78 -7.46 -6.70
CA ILE A 40 3.05 -8.76 -6.06
C ILE A 40 1.89 -9.14 -5.13
N TYR A 41 1.48 -8.25 -4.23
CA TYR A 41 0.40 -8.53 -3.28
C TYR A 41 -0.93 -8.79 -3.98
N ARG A 42 -1.28 -7.98 -5.00
CA ARG A 42 -2.48 -8.23 -5.83
C ARG A 42 -2.45 -9.63 -6.42
N ARG A 43 -1.31 -10.03 -7.01
CA ARG A 43 -1.17 -11.35 -7.63
C ARG A 43 -1.27 -12.47 -6.59
N ALA A 44 -0.62 -12.34 -5.45
CA ALA A 44 -0.66 -13.33 -4.37
C ALA A 44 -2.09 -13.56 -3.85
N VAL A 45 -2.84 -12.48 -3.62
CA VAL A 45 -4.24 -12.56 -3.16
C VAL A 45 -5.15 -13.18 -4.22
N LEU A 46 -5.03 -12.77 -5.49
CA LEU A 46 -5.88 -13.29 -6.57
C LEU A 46 -5.62 -14.78 -6.84
N ASN A 47 -4.36 -15.17 -6.92
CA ASN A 47 -3.97 -16.55 -7.23
C ASN A 47 -3.95 -17.46 -5.99
N ARG A 48 -4.19 -16.91 -4.79
CA ARG A 48 -4.10 -17.62 -3.50
C ARG A 48 -2.75 -18.34 -3.30
N SER A 49 -1.67 -17.82 -3.88
CA SER A 49 -0.33 -18.39 -3.68
C SER A 49 0.14 -18.17 -2.25
N ALA A 50 0.99 -19.05 -1.72
CA ALA A 50 1.59 -18.84 -0.40
C ALA A 50 2.22 -17.44 -0.28
N PRO A 51 2.05 -16.73 0.85
CA PRO A 51 1.33 -17.14 2.06
C PRO A 51 -0.20 -16.86 2.03
N ALA A 52 -0.75 -16.30 0.94
CA ALA A 52 -2.17 -15.91 0.83
C ALA A 52 -3.18 -17.09 0.82
N ALA A 53 -2.70 -18.33 0.81
CA ALA A 53 -3.52 -19.52 1.03
C ALA A 53 -4.10 -19.55 2.47
N GLU A 54 -3.38 -18.96 3.43
CA GLU A 54 -3.84 -18.83 4.80
C GLU A 54 -4.66 -17.54 5.01
N PRO A 55 -5.82 -17.60 5.71
CA PRO A 55 -6.71 -16.45 5.88
C PRO A 55 -6.04 -15.21 6.48
N VAL A 56 -5.22 -15.36 7.52
CA VAL A 56 -4.57 -14.24 8.21
C VAL A 56 -3.58 -13.51 7.30
N TYR A 57 -2.75 -14.25 6.57
CA TYR A 57 -1.78 -13.67 5.64
C TYR A 57 -2.46 -13.03 4.43
N ARG A 58 -3.59 -13.60 3.99
CA ARG A 58 -4.40 -12.98 2.95
C ARG A 58 -4.93 -11.61 3.38
N LEU A 59 -5.44 -11.49 4.62
CA LEU A 59 -5.92 -10.22 5.15
C LEU A 59 -4.79 -9.19 5.26
N ARG A 60 -3.60 -9.59 5.72
CA ARG A 60 -2.41 -8.73 5.72
C ARG A 60 -2.09 -8.21 4.31
N LEU A 61 -2.01 -9.10 3.33
CA LEU A 61 -1.73 -8.72 1.94
C LEU A 61 -2.79 -7.76 1.37
N ILE A 62 -4.06 -7.96 1.72
CA ILE A 62 -5.16 -7.05 1.34
C ILE A 62 -4.96 -5.67 1.98
N GLY A 63 -4.71 -5.61 3.29
CA GLY A 63 -4.48 -4.36 4.02
C GLY A 63 -3.31 -3.58 3.42
N SER A 64 -2.16 -4.22 3.26
CA SER A 64 -0.99 -3.60 2.63
C SER A 64 -1.26 -3.17 1.18
N TYR A 65 -1.97 -3.98 0.38
CA TYR A 65 -2.35 -3.62 -0.99
C TYR A 65 -3.20 -2.33 -1.03
N CYS A 66 -4.18 -2.22 -0.14
CA CYS A 66 -5.04 -1.04 -0.05
C CYS A 66 -4.24 0.22 0.29
N TYR A 67 -3.32 0.13 1.25
CA TYR A 67 -2.41 1.23 1.59
C TYR A 67 -1.57 1.66 0.38
N LEU A 68 -0.87 0.73 -0.28
CA LEU A 68 -0.01 1.06 -1.42
C LEU A 68 -0.79 1.61 -2.61
N ARG A 69 -2.04 1.17 -2.82
CA ARG A 69 -2.92 1.73 -3.86
C ARG A 69 -3.24 3.20 -3.57
N HIS A 70 -3.60 3.52 -2.33
CA HIS A 70 -3.91 4.88 -1.91
C HIS A 70 -2.66 5.77 -1.92
N TYR A 71 -1.52 5.28 -1.41
CA TYR A 71 -0.25 6.00 -1.46
C TYR A 71 0.17 6.41 -2.88
N LEU A 72 -0.04 5.53 -3.86
CA LEU A 72 0.30 5.81 -5.27
C LEU A 72 -0.74 6.68 -5.99
N ASN A 73 -1.96 6.80 -5.46
CA ASN A 73 -3.06 7.56 -6.05
C ASN A 73 -3.85 8.21 -4.92
N PRO A 74 -3.27 9.22 -4.25
CA PRO A 74 -4.02 9.98 -3.25
C PRO A 74 -5.23 10.56 -3.98
N GLY A 75 -6.44 10.23 -3.52
CA GLY A 75 -7.66 10.80 -4.08
C GLY A 75 -7.64 12.34 -3.94
N PRO A 76 -8.58 13.04 -4.60
CA PRO A 76 -8.69 14.51 -4.51
C PRO A 76 -8.97 15.04 -3.10
N GLU A 77 -9.16 14.16 -2.11
CA GLU A 77 -9.59 14.45 -0.75
C GLU A 77 -8.42 14.88 0.17
N ASN A 78 -7.19 14.91 -0.36
CA ASN A 78 -6.04 15.61 0.22
C ASN A 78 -5.68 16.85 -0.62
N GLY A 79 -6.69 17.67 -0.95
CA GLY A 79 -6.54 18.95 -1.65
C GLY A 79 -5.79 20.01 -0.84
N SER A 80 -4.47 19.94 -0.84
CA SER A 80 -3.62 21.13 -0.80
C SER A 80 -2.72 21.08 -2.03
N GLY A 81 -3.07 21.86 -3.05
CA GLY A 81 -2.30 21.92 -4.28
C GLY A 81 -3.15 22.39 -5.46
N SER A 82 -3.16 23.70 -5.62
CA SER A 82 -3.50 24.54 -6.77
C SER A 82 -3.96 23.87 -8.08
N PRO A 83 -4.93 24.47 -8.79
CA PRO A 83 -5.34 24.00 -10.11
C PRO A 83 -4.16 24.04 -11.10
N PRO A 84 -4.15 23.17 -12.13
CA PRO A 84 -3.13 23.21 -13.17
C PRO A 84 -3.19 24.54 -13.93
N PRO A 85 -2.05 25.09 -14.40
CA PRO A 85 -2.08 26.30 -15.22
C PRO A 85 -2.88 26.01 -16.50
N ALA A 86 -3.88 26.85 -16.74
CA ALA A 86 -4.65 26.85 -17.97
C ALA A 86 -3.71 27.00 -19.17
N ARG A 87 -3.89 26.14 -20.18
CA ARG A 87 -3.32 26.32 -21.51
C ARG A 87 -4.27 27.16 -22.35
#